data_AF-A0A966D747-F1
#
_entry.id   AF-A0A966D747-F1
#
_cell.length_a   1.000
_cell.length_b   1.000
_cell.length_c   1.000
_cell.angle_alpha   90.00
_cell.angle_beta   90.00
_cell.angle_gamma   90.00
#
_symmetry.space_group_name_H-M   'P 1'
#
loop_
_entity.id
_entity.type
_entity.pdbx_description
1 polymer ?
#
loop_
_entity_poly.entity_id
_entity_poly.type
_entity_poly.pdbx_seq_one_letter_code
_entity_poly.pdbx_strand_id
1 'polypeptide(L)' 'MFNGDFIVGLNTPKGPASYHFKTEFWDLFDVKILENAPEYDGYTPDEALERFISILDKKL' A
#
# COMPACT_ATOMS: atom_id res chain seq x y z
N MET A 1 5.54 5.10 -10.51
CA MET A 1 6.18 5.94 -9.47
C MET A 1 6.34 7.35 -10.01
N PHE A 2 6.02 8.34 -9.19
CA PHE A 2 6.34 9.74 -9.46
C PHE A 2 7.72 10.07 -8.90
N ASN A 3 8.40 11.05 -9.50
CA ASN A 3 9.71 11.47 -9.01
C ASN A 3 9.57 12.12 -7.61
N GLY A 4 10.42 11.72 -6.66
CA GLY A 4 10.36 12.18 -5.27
C GLY A 4 9.33 11.47 -4.38
N ASP A 5 8.76 10.37 -4.85
CA ASP A 5 7.83 9.55 -4.07
C ASP A 5 8.42 8.16 -3.80
N PHE A 6 7.92 7.50 -2.76
CA PHE A 6 8.05 6.06 -2.54
C PHE A 6 6.67 5.44 -2.33
N ILE A 7 6.57 4.11 -2.36
CA ILE A 7 5.32 3.40 -2.16
C ILE A 7 5.36 2.62 -0.85
N VAL A 8 4.27 2.70 -0.09
CA VAL A 8 4.03 1.82 1.07
C VAL A 8 2.91 0.86 0.70
N GLY A 9 3.17 -0.43 0.89
CA GLY A 9 2.22 -1.52 0.65
C GLY A 9 1.66 -2.08 1.96
N LEU A 10 0.42 -2.56 1.90
CA LEU A 10 -0.28 -3.23 2.99
C LEU A 10 -0.98 -4.48 2.45
N ASN A 11 -0.79 -5.61 3.13
CA ASN A 11 -1.55 -6.83 2.83
C ASN A 11 -2.94 -6.74 3.47
N THR A 12 -3.99 -6.87 2.67
CA THR A 12 -5.38 -6.91 3.12
C THR A 12 -5.97 -8.30 2.87
N PRO A 13 -7.08 -8.68 3.53
CA PRO A 13 -7.78 -9.92 3.24
C PRO A 13 -8.16 -10.12 1.76
N LYS A 14 -8.39 -9.03 1.02
CA LYS A 14 -8.75 -9.06 -0.42
C LYS A 14 -7.57 -8.86 -1.38
N GLY A 15 -6.34 -8.83 -0.87
CA GLY A 15 -5.12 -8.60 -1.67
C GLY A 15 -4.31 -7.38 -1.22
N PRO A 16 -3.14 -7.14 -1.81
CA PRO A 16 -2.29 -6.02 -1.43
C PRO A 16 -2.89 -4.67 -1.87
N ALA A 17 -2.81 -3.65 -1.03
CA ALA A 17 -3.08 -2.26 -1.41
C ALA A 17 -1.80 -1.44 -1.24
N SER A 18 -1.66 -0.35 -1.99
CA SER A 18 -0.47 0.50 -1.91
C SER A 18 -0.80 1.97 -2.10
N TYR A 19 0.02 2.85 -1.52
CA TYR A 19 -0.13 4.31 -1.60
C TYR A 19 1.22 4.99 -1.78
N HIS A 20 1.24 6.11 -2.51
CA HIS A 20 2.44 6.90 -2.76
C HIS A 20 2.63 7.98 -1.68
N PHE A 21 3.82 8.05 -1.09
CA PHE A 21 4.20 9.07 -0.12
C PHE A 21 5.39 9.88 -0.63
N LYS A 22 5.47 11.16 -0.27
CA LYS A 22 6.66 11.99 -0.49
C LYS A 22 7.81 11.49 0.36
N THR A 23 9.04 11.54 -0.16
CA THR A 23 10.24 11.08 0.55
C THR A 23 10.49 11.77 1.89
N GLU A 24 9.95 12.97 2.12
CA GLU A 24 10.01 13.64 3.43
C GLU A 24 9.30 12.85 4.55
N PHE A 25 8.38 11.96 4.20
CA PHE A 25 7.67 11.09 5.14
C PHE A 25 8.33 9.74 5.35
N TRP A 26 9.50 9.49 4.75
CA TRP A 26 10.18 8.19 4.80
C TRP A 26 10.37 7.67 6.23
N ASP A 27 10.85 8.53 7.13
CA ASP A 27 11.16 8.17 8.51
C ASP A 27 9.91 7.94 9.39
N LEU A 28 8.69 8.11 8.86
CA LEU A 28 7.45 7.76 9.57
C LEU A 28 7.16 6.25 9.56
N PHE A 29 7.80 5.48 8.70
CA PHE A 29 7.48 4.08 8.48
C PHE A 29 8.56 3.15 9.05
N ASP A 30 8.24 2.50 10.16
CA ASP A 30 9.06 1.40 10.72
C ASP A 30 8.55 0.04 10.20
N VAL A 31 8.84 -0.27 8.94
CA VAL A 31 8.40 -1.49 8.26
C VAL A 31 9.50 -2.07 7.39
N LYS A 32 9.31 -3.30 6.90
CA LYS A 32 10.26 -3.96 5.99
C LYS A 32 10.42 -3.15 4.70
N ILE A 33 11.66 -2.68 4.46
CA ILE A 33 12.05 -2.03 3.21
C ILE A 33 12.27 -3.10 2.13
N LEU A 34 11.73 -2.86 0.94
CA LEU A 34 11.98 -3.66 -0.26
C LEU A 34 12.63 -2.75 -1.30
N GLU A 35 13.64 -3.26 -2.01
CA GLU A 35 14.28 -2.52 -3.11
C GLU A 35 13.29 -2.29 -4.27
N ASN A 36 12.44 -3.29 -4.53
CA ASN A 36 11.41 -3.23 -5.57
C ASN A 36 10.05 -3.60 -4.99
N ALA A 37 9.00 -2.94 -5.48
CA ALA A 37 7.63 -3.32 -5.17
C ALA A 37 7.30 -4.71 -5.76
N PRO A 38 6.37 -5.46 -5.16
CA PRO A 38 5.77 -6.62 -5.81
C PRO A 38 5.16 -6.26 -7.17
N GLU A 39 4.99 -7.26 -8.03
CA GLU A 39 4.29 -7.09 -9.30
C GLU A 39 2.88 -6.53 -9.05
N TYR A 40 2.53 -5.47 -9.79
CA TYR A 40 1.21 -4.85 -9.70
C TYR A 40 0.18 -5.70 -10.44
N ASP A 41 -0.91 -6.05 -9.75
CA ASP A 41 -1.94 -6.95 -10.26
C ASP A 41 -3.04 -6.26 -11.08
N GLY A 42 -2.95 -4.93 -11.27
CA GLY A 42 -3.90 -4.17 -12.09
C GLY A 42 -5.15 -3.67 -11.36
N TYR A 43 -5.20 -3.69 -10.02
CA TYR A 43 -6.40 -3.29 -9.28
C TYR A 43 -6.86 -1.85 -9.57
N THR A 44 -8.15 -1.67 -9.79
CA THR A 44 -8.81 -0.36 -9.96
C THR A 44 -8.90 0.42 -8.64
N PRO A 45 -9.16 1.74 -8.68
CA PRO A 45 -9.39 2.52 -7.46
C PRO A 45 -10.53 1.99 -6.58
N ASP A 46 -11.60 1.45 -7.18
CA ASP A 46 -12.71 0.86 -6.44
C ASP A 46 -12.29 -0.44 -5.73
N GLU A 47 -11.51 -1.29 -6.41
CA GLU A 47 -10.91 -2.47 -5.78
C GLU A 47 -9.91 -2.10 -4.68
N ALA A 48 -9.17 -1.00 -4.83
CA ALA A 48 -8.31 -0.48 -3.78
C ALA A 48 -9.13 -0.11 -2.53
N LEU A 49 -10.25 0.59 -2.71
CA LEU A 49 -11.16 0.93 -1.62
C LEU A 49 -11.72 -0.32 -0.93
N GLU A 50 -12.14 -1.33 -1.70
CA GLU A 50 -12.60 -2.61 -1.14
C GLU A 50 -11.52 -3.32 -0.32
N ARG A 51 -10.26 -3.31 -0.80
CA ARG A 51 -9.12 -3.87 -0.07
C ARG A 51 -8.92 -3.15 1.25
N PHE A 52 -8.97 -1.81 1.28
CA PHE A 52 -8.86 -1.04 2.52
C PHE A 52 -10.01 -1.33 3.49
N ILE A 53 -11.26 -1.37 3.01
CA ILE A 53 -12.44 -1.69 3.83
C ILE A 53 -12.31 -3.09 4.44
N SER A 54 -11.76 -4.07 3.70
CA SER A 54 -11.61 -5.45 4.19
C SER A 54 -10.71 -5.59 5.43
N ILE A 55 -9.90 -4.57 5.73
CA ILE A 55 -9.10 -4.53 6.97
C ILE A 55 -10.00 -4.25 8.18
N LEU A 56 -11.03 -3.41 8.01
CA LEU A 56 -11.95 -3.01 9.07
C LEU A 56 -12.87 -4.16 9.50
N ASP A 57 -13.16 -5.10 8.60
CA ASP A 57 -13.98 -6.28 8.87
C ASP A 57 -13.29 -7.33 9.74
N LYS A 58 -11.99 -7.17 10.03
CA LYS A 58 -11.36 -7.88 11.14
C LYS A 58 -11.79 -7.23 12.46
N LYS A 59 -13.04 -7.49 12.88
CA LYS A 59 -13.41 -7.36 14.29
C LYS A 59 -12.44 -8.21 15.12
N LEU A 60 -11.69 -7.54 15.98
CA LEU A 60 -11.05 -8.08 17.17
C LEU A 60 -12.05 -8.86 18.02
#